data_AF-A0A3P8J659-F1
#
_entry.id   AF-A0A3P8J659-F1
#
_cell.length_a   1.000
_cell.length_b   1.000
_cell.length_c   1.000
_cell.angle_alpha   90.00
_cell.angle_beta   90.00
_cell.angle_gamma   90.00
#
_symmetry.space_group_name_H-M   'P 1'
#
loop_
_entity.id
_entity.type
_entity.pdbx_description
1 polymer ?
#
loop_
_entity_poly.entity_id
_entity_poly.type
_entity_poly.pdbx_seq_one_letter_code
_entity_poly.pdbx_strand_id
1 'polypeptide(L)'
;MGGISVDPNRQVAIANPMALPFVSKLIPRGPGNPMEPPKDAKGSGTESGVQPQYGVPYGVTLNAFLSPFGLPCKQPAWGYISALDLKTNEVVWKKRIGTPQDSLPFPMPVQVPFTLGMPMLGGPISTAGNVLFIALPQITTCARTI
;
A
#
# COMPACT_ATOMS: atom_id res chain seq x y z
N MET A 1 -2.67 -3.52 -2.30
CA MET A 1 -2.79 -3.30 -3.76
C MET A 1 -1.52 -2.62 -4.26
N GLY A 2 -1.04 -2.98 -5.43
CA GLY A 2 0.11 -2.35 -6.08
C GLY A 2 0.01 -2.58 -7.59
N GLY A 3 0.80 -1.87 -8.39
CA GLY A 3 0.78 -2.00 -9.84
C GLY A 3 2.18 -1.98 -10.43
N ILE A 4 2.24 -2.28 -11.72
CA ILE A 4 3.46 -2.19 -12.51
C ILE A 4 3.13 -1.50 -13.82
N SER A 5 4.00 -0.58 -14.23
CA SER A 5 3.96 0.04 -15.55
C SER A 5 5.18 -0.42 -16.31
N VAL A 6 5.00 -0.87 -17.54
CA VAL A 6 6.09 -1.34 -18.39
C VAL A 6 6.22 -0.41 -19.59
N ASP A 7 7.42 0.14 -19.78
CA ASP A 7 7.79 0.84 -21.01
C ASP A 7 8.49 -0.17 -21.96
N PRO A 8 7.83 -0.62 -23.03
CA PRO A 8 8.40 -1.60 -23.94
C PRO A 8 9.50 -1.00 -24.84
N ASN A 9 9.53 0.31 -25.05
CA ASN A 9 10.58 0.92 -25.89
C ASN A 9 11.90 0.99 -25.13
N ARG A 10 11.83 1.28 -23.82
CA ARG A 10 13.00 1.39 -22.94
C ARG A 10 13.36 0.09 -22.25
N GLN A 11 12.46 -0.90 -22.27
CA GLN A 11 12.60 -2.15 -21.52
C GLN A 11 12.77 -1.88 -20.02
N VAL A 12 12.00 -0.93 -19.50
CA VAL A 12 12.01 -0.57 -18.07
C VAL A 12 10.64 -0.85 -17.48
N ALA A 13 10.62 -1.54 -16.35
CA ALA A 13 9.42 -1.75 -15.56
C ALA A 13 9.46 -0.92 -14.28
N ILE A 14 8.39 -0.19 -14.00
CA ILE A 14 8.27 0.67 -12.83
C ILE A 14 7.23 0.06 -11.92
N ALA A 15 7.63 -0.23 -10.69
CA ALA A 15 6.77 -0.82 -9.67
C ALA A 15 6.73 0.06 -8.43
N ASN A 16 5.65 -0.05 -7.67
CA ASN A 16 5.46 0.60 -6.37
C ASN A 16 5.40 -0.42 -5.22
N PRO A 17 6.49 -1.16 -4.95
CA PRO A 17 6.51 -2.10 -3.84
C PRO A 17 6.25 -1.41 -2.49
N MET A 18 5.42 -2.06 -1.69
CA MET A 18 5.09 -1.66 -0.33
C MET A 18 5.49 -2.73 0.66
N ALA A 19 6.01 -2.30 1.81
CA ALA A 19 6.48 -3.19 2.86
C ALA A 19 5.75 -2.87 4.17
N LEU A 20 4.44 -3.11 4.20
CA LEU A 20 3.59 -2.91 5.38
C LEU A 20 3.22 -4.25 6.03
N PRO A 21 3.68 -4.52 7.26
CA PRO A 21 3.25 -5.70 8.01
C PRO A 21 1.81 -5.55 8.50
N PHE A 22 1.04 -6.63 8.36
CA PHE A 22 -0.31 -6.76 8.91
C PHE A 22 -0.37 -7.90 9.91
N VAL A 23 -1.14 -7.71 10.98
CA VAL A 23 -1.48 -8.74 11.95
C VAL A 23 -2.83 -9.33 11.56
N SER A 24 -2.84 -10.63 11.29
CA SER A 24 -4.07 -11.39 11.03
C SER A 24 -4.48 -12.11 12.31
N LYS A 25 -5.65 -11.77 12.87
CA LYS A 25 -6.20 -12.45 14.04
C LYS A 25 -7.36 -13.34 13.61
N LEU A 26 -7.27 -14.63 13.96
CA LEU A 26 -8.35 -15.58 13.75
C LEU A 26 -9.45 -15.37 14.80
N ILE A 27 -10.68 -15.19 14.33
CA ILE A 27 -11.88 -15.05 15.16
C ILE A 27 -12.71 -16.33 14.98
N PRO A 28 -12.95 -17.11 16.05
CA PRO A 28 -13.78 -18.31 15.97
C PRO A 28 -15.21 -17.96 15.57
N ARG A 29 -15.93 -18.91 14.96
CA ARG A 29 -17.36 -18.73 14.64
C ARG A 29 -18.17 -18.47 15.92
N GLY A 30 -19.13 -17.56 15.82
CA GLY A 30 -19.97 -17.16 16.94
C GLY A 30 -20.75 -15.87 16.63
N PRO A 31 -21.36 -15.24 17.65
CA PRO A 31 -22.17 -14.03 17.46
C PRO A 31 -21.45 -12.87 16.76
N GLY A 32 -20.12 -12.79 16.91
CA GLY A 32 -19.27 -11.76 16.25
C GLY A 32 -18.65 -12.17 14.91
N ASN A 33 -18.90 -13.39 14.43
CA ASN A 33 -18.42 -13.91 13.14
C ASN A 33 -19.41 -14.95 12.58
N PRO A 34 -20.63 -14.50 12.19
CA PRO A 34 -21.64 -15.38 11.61
C PRO A 34 -21.16 -16.01 10.31
N MET A 35 -21.77 -17.14 9.92
CA MET A 35 -21.37 -17.90 8.74
C MET A 35 -21.56 -17.09 7.45
N GLU A 36 -22.63 -16.31 7.39
CA GLU A 36 -22.84 -15.28 6.38
C GLU A 36 -22.74 -13.90 7.04
N PRO A 37 -22.03 -12.95 6.41
CA PRO A 37 -22.02 -11.58 6.90
C PRO A 37 -23.47 -11.02 6.91
N PRO A 38 -23.83 -10.21 7.92
CA PRO A 38 -25.12 -9.52 7.96
C PRO A 38 -25.41 -8.76 6.65
N LYS A 39 -26.68 -8.61 6.26
CA LYS A 39 -27.05 -7.93 4.99
C LYS A 39 -26.59 -6.46 4.92
N ASP A 40 -26.31 -5.87 6.06
CA ASP A 40 -25.81 -4.51 6.29
C ASP A 40 -24.29 -4.46 6.51
N ALA A 41 -23.59 -5.60 6.44
CA ALA A 41 -22.15 -5.63 6.53
C ALA A 41 -21.53 -4.81 5.39
N LYS A 42 -20.65 -3.86 5.74
CA LYS A 42 -19.81 -3.19 4.75
C LYS A 42 -19.03 -4.28 4.01
N GLY A 43 -19.15 -4.31 2.69
CA GLY A 43 -18.81 -5.47 1.86
C GLY A 43 -17.44 -6.08 2.12
N SER A 44 -17.31 -7.37 1.80
CA SER A 44 -16.04 -8.10 1.84
C SER A 44 -15.00 -7.44 0.92
N GLY A 45 -13.73 -7.37 1.36
CA GLY A 45 -12.63 -6.78 0.58
C GLY A 45 -12.03 -5.51 1.17
N THR A 46 -12.59 -4.98 2.27
CA THR A 46 -11.93 -3.94 3.07
C THR A 46 -10.80 -4.51 3.92
N GLU A 47 -9.74 -3.74 4.17
CA GLU A 47 -8.67 -4.10 5.12
C GLU A 47 -9.10 -3.90 6.59
N SER A 48 -10.40 -3.68 6.82
CA SER A 48 -11.03 -3.40 8.11
C SER A 48 -12.23 -4.31 8.33
N GLY A 49 -12.42 -4.76 9.57
CA GLY A 49 -13.54 -5.62 9.96
C GLY A 49 -13.21 -7.12 9.98
N VAL A 50 -14.22 -7.94 10.31
CA VAL A 50 -14.10 -9.41 10.30
C VAL A 50 -14.39 -9.90 8.88
N GLN A 51 -13.38 -10.47 8.24
CA GLN A 51 -13.52 -11.10 6.93
C GLN A 51 -13.92 -12.57 7.09
N PRO A 52 -15.12 -12.96 6.64
CA PRO A 52 -15.58 -14.33 6.75
C PRO A 52 -14.78 -15.24 5.81
N GLN A 53 -14.31 -16.38 6.30
CA GLN A 53 -13.65 -17.40 5.47
C GLN A 53 -14.59 -18.59 5.27
N TYR A 54 -15.13 -18.73 4.06
CA TYR A 54 -15.99 -19.87 3.72
C TYR A 54 -15.20 -21.19 3.83
N GLY A 55 -15.83 -22.22 4.38
CA GLY A 55 -15.23 -23.56 4.50
C GLY A 55 -14.34 -23.80 5.74
N VAL A 56 -14.11 -22.79 6.59
CA VAL A 56 -13.36 -22.95 7.86
C VAL A 56 -14.11 -22.35 9.05
N PRO A 57 -13.93 -22.88 10.28
CA PRO A 57 -14.62 -22.40 11.48
C PRO A 57 -14.00 -21.11 12.07
N TYR A 58 -13.42 -20.27 11.20
CA TYR A 58 -12.80 -19.01 11.58
C TYR A 58 -13.13 -17.90 10.58
N GLY A 59 -12.98 -16.67 11.02
CA GLY A 59 -12.89 -15.46 10.21
C GLY A 59 -11.59 -14.74 10.55
N VAL A 60 -11.17 -13.79 9.72
CA VAL A 60 -9.92 -13.06 9.92
C VAL A 60 -10.20 -11.58 10.11
N THR A 61 -9.68 -11.01 11.19
CA THR A 61 -9.56 -9.56 11.29
C THR A 61 -8.14 -9.16 10.93
N LEU A 62 -8.01 -8.27 9.95
CA LEU A 62 -6.74 -7.71 9.51
C LEU A 62 -6.55 -6.35 10.20
N ASN A 63 -5.39 -6.15 10.84
CA ASN A 63 -5.01 -4.83 11.36
C ASN A 63 -3.57 -4.54 10.92
N ALA A 64 -3.29 -3.29 10.54
CA ALA A 64 -1.91 -2.88 10.29
C ALA A 64 -1.07 -3.02 11.57
N PHE A 65 0.18 -3.44 11.44
CA PHE A 65 1.10 -3.54 12.57
C PHE A 65 1.61 -2.15 12.95
N LEU A 66 0.84 -1.48 13.80
CA LEU A 66 1.07 -0.12 14.26
C LEU A 66 1.69 -0.13 15.67
N SER A 67 2.53 0.86 15.93
CA SER A 67 3.01 1.22 17.26
C SER A 67 1.85 1.74 18.13
N PRO A 68 2.03 1.86 19.47
CA PRO A 68 1.03 2.44 20.36
C PRO A 68 0.54 3.85 19.95
N PHE A 69 1.36 4.57 19.18
CA PHE A 69 1.05 5.90 18.64
C PHE A 69 0.34 5.87 17.28
N GLY A 70 -0.09 4.70 16.80
CA GLY A 70 -0.79 4.56 15.50
C GLY A 70 0.11 4.67 14.28
N LEU A 71 1.43 4.80 14.47
CA LEU A 71 2.41 4.82 13.37
C LEU A 71 2.92 3.41 13.08
N PRO A 72 3.09 2.98 11.82
CA PRO A 72 3.61 1.65 11.53
C PRO A 72 5.02 1.44 12.12
N CYS A 73 5.19 0.34 12.86
CA CYS A 73 6.37 0.09 13.70
C CYS A 73 7.59 -0.43 12.92
N LYS A 74 7.45 -0.70 11.61
CA LYS A 74 8.54 -1.16 10.74
C LYS A 74 9.31 0.01 10.15
N GLN A 75 10.58 0.14 10.54
CA GLN A 75 11.58 1.00 9.92
C GLN A 75 12.40 0.15 8.93
N PRO A 76 12.67 0.54 7.66
CA PRO A 76 12.27 1.74 6.92
C PRO A 76 11.22 1.50 5.80
N ALA A 77 10.61 2.60 5.35
CA ALA A 77 9.66 2.82 4.25
C ALA A 77 8.49 1.84 3.99
N TRP A 78 7.28 2.40 4.10
CA TRP A 78 6.02 1.70 3.86
C TRP A 78 5.73 1.51 2.36
N GLY A 79 6.25 2.41 1.51
CA GLY A 79 6.23 2.31 0.04
C GLY A 79 7.42 3.02 -0.62
N TYR A 80 7.86 2.51 -1.78
CA TYR A 80 8.83 3.17 -2.64
C TYR A 80 8.51 2.90 -4.11
N ILE A 81 8.92 3.81 -5.00
CA ILE A 81 8.95 3.51 -6.43
C ILE A 81 10.33 2.93 -6.76
N SER A 82 10.32 1.84 -7.51
CA SER A 82 11.52 1.24 -8.09
C SER A 82 11.36 1.11 -9.60
N ALA A 83 12.39 1.50 -10.35
CA ALA A 83 12.53 1.17 -11.76
C ALA A 83 13.48 -0.01 -11.90
N LEU A 84 13.04 -1.02 -12.64
CA LEU A 84 13.74 -2.25 -12.95
C LEU A 84 14.07 -2.25 -14.45
N ASP A 85 15.33 -2.50 -14.80
CA ASP A 85 15.70 -2.79 -16.18
C ASP A 85 15.34 -4.25 -16.50
N LEU A 86 14.50 -4.46 -17.51
CA LEU A 86 14.01 -5.78 -17.91
C LEU A 86 15.07 -6.63 -18.63
N LYS A 87 16.16 -6.02 -19.13
CA LYS A 87 17.25 -6.75 -19.79
C LYS A 87 18.19 -7.39 -18.78
N THR A 88 18.49 -6.65 -17.71
CA THR A 88 19.45 -7.04 -16.68
C THR A 88 18.79 -7.59 -15.42
N ASN A 89 17.48 -7.36 -15.25
CA ASN A 89 16.71 -7.62 -14.03
C ASN A 89 17.24 -6.88 -12.80
N GLU A 90 17.90 -5.72 -13.01
CA GLU A 90 18.46 -4.91 -11.94
C GLU A 90 17.61 -3.69 -11.63
N VAL A 91 17.59 -3.28 -10.36
CA VAL A 91 16.91 -2.06 -9.91
C VAL A 91 17.81 -0.86 -10.22
N VAL A 92 17.55 -0.18 -11.32
CA VAL A 92 18.33 0.98 -11.78
C VAL A 92 17.99 2.27 -11.02
N TRP A 93 16.83 2.33 -10.38
CA TRP A 93 16.43 3.50 -9.59
C TRP A 93 15.43 3.16 -8.50
N LYS A 94 15.54 3.85 -7.37
CA LYS A 94 14.65 3.68 -6.23
C LYS A 94 14.46 5.00 -5.49
N LYS A 95 13.22 5.41 -5.25
CA LYS A 95 12.90 6.63 -4.50
C LYS A 95 11.71 6.43 -3.57
N ARG A 96 11.82 6.99 -2.36
CA ARG A 96 10.72 7.08 -1.38
C ARG A 96 9.84 8.27 -1.74
N ILE A 97 8.52 8.07 -1.71
CA ILE A 97 7.55 9.10 -2.06
C ILE A 97 6.51 9.23 -0.94
N GLY A 98 6.15 10.47 -0.62
CA GLY A 98 5.19 10.79 0.43
C GLY A 98 5.86 11.05 1.78
N THR A 99 5.23 11.94 2.52
CA THR A 99 5.59 12.36 3.88
C THR A 99 4.52 11.87 4.86
N PRO A 100 4.87 11.59 6.13
CA PRO A 100 3.89 11.09 7.11
C PRO A 100 2.71 12.04 7.35
N GLN A 101 2.85 13.31 6.99
CA GLN A 101 1.79 14.31 7.02
C GLN A 101 0.69 14.02 5.99
N ASP A 102 1.02 13.36 4.87
CA ASP A 102 0.09 13.11 3.78
C ASP A 102 -0.87 11.95 4.08
N SER A 103 -0.55 11.11 5.07
CA SER A 103 -1.32 9.89 5.40
C SER A 103 -2.06 9.97 6.74
N LEU A 104 -1.92 11.06 7.49
CA LEU A 104 -2.59 11.22 8.77
C LEU A 104 -3.81 12.12 8.63
N PRO A 105 -4.98 11.72 9.16
CA PRO A 105 -6.20 12.53 9.11
C PRO A 105 -6.16 13.75 10.05
N PHE A 106 -5.09 13.89 10.85
CA PHE A 106 -4.84 15.01 11.75
C PHE A 106 -3.44 15.60 11.49
N PRO A 107 -3.27 16.93 11.56
CA PRO A 107 -1.96 17.54 11.40
C PRO A 107 -1.03 17.08 12.53
N MET A 108 0.11 16.48 12.18
CA MET A 108 1.11 16.12 13.17
C MET A 108 1.68 17.37 13.83
N PRO A 109 1.90 17.35 15.17
CA PRO A 109 2.51 18.48 15.88
C PRO A 109 3.98 18.72 15.50
N VAL A 110 4.63 17.75 14.84
CA VAL A 110 6.01 17.85 14.35
C VAL A 110 6.03 17.62 12.84
N GLN A 111 6.49 18.62 12.10
CA GLN A 111 6.79 18.49 10.68
C GLN A 111 8.08 17.70 10.51
N VAL A 112 7.93 16.41 10.22
CA VAL A 112 9.00 15.51 9.83
C VAL A 112 9.40 15.81 8.38
N PRO A 113 10.60 16.37 8.10
CA PRO A 113 10.98 16.84 6.76
C PRO A 113 11.47 15.71 5.83
N PHE A 114 11.46 14.45 6.27
CA PHE A 114 11.98 13.33 5.51
C PHE A 114 10.87 12.45 4.93
N THR A 115 11.08 11.98 3.69
CA THR A 115 10.17 11.05 3.02
C THR A 115 10.25 9.67 3.64
N LEU A 116 9.25 9.35 4.45
CA LEU A 116 9.09 8.02 5.04
C LEU A 116 8.60 6.99 4.03
N GLY A 117 8.05 7.39 2.88
CA GLY A 117 7.54 6.44 1.90
C GLY A 117 6.16 5.97 2.30
N MET A 118 5.12 6.72 1.93
CA MET A 118 3.73 6.44 2.29
C MET A 118 3.16 5.23 1.53
N PRO A 119 2.12 4.56 2.05
CA PRO A 119 1.43 3.51 1.30
C PRO A 119 0.91 4.03 -0.04
N MET A 120 1.27 3.33 -1.11
CA MET A 120 0.89 3.64 -2.49
C MET A 120 -0.11 2.58 -2.98
N LEU A 121 -1.41 2.89 -2.94
CA LEU A 121 -2.44 1.95 -3.39
C LEU A 121 -2.64 1.95 -4.90
N GLY A 122 -2.36 3.08 -5.58
CA GLY A 122 -2.47 3.23 -7.02
C GLY A 122 -1.24 2.67 -7.75
N GLY A 123 -1.47 2.00 -8.88
CA GLY A 123 -0.40 1.59 -9.77
C GLY A 123 0.25 2.78 -10.49
N PRO A 124 1.54 2.70 -10.84
CA PRO A 124 2.18 3.70 -11.70
C PRO A 124 1.65 3.62 -13.13
N ILE A 125 1.68 4.74 -13.85
CA ILE A 125 1.42 4.83 -15.30
C ILE A 125 2.57 5.60 -15.94
N SER A 126 3.29 4.95 -16.86
CA SER A 126 4.35 5.55 -17.67
C SER A 126 3.81 6.02 -19.01
N THR A 127 4.24 7.20 -19.44
CA THR A 127 3.90 7.78 -20.74
C THR A 127 5.10 7.84 -21.67
N ALA A 128 4.86 7.84 -22.99
CA ALA A 128 5.92 7.99 -24.00
C ALA A 128 6.65 9.35 -23.93
N GLY A 129 6.09 10.33 -23.20
CA GLY A 129 6.70 11.64 -22.94
C GLY A 129 7.71 11.66 -21.79
N ASN A 130 8.11 10.50 -21.27
CA ASN A 130 9.05 10.34 -20.15
C ASN A 130 8.50 10.91 -18.84
N VAL A 131 7.20 10.74 -18.64
CA VAL A 131 6.52 11.16 -17.41
C VAL A 131 5.81 9.95 -16.80
N LEU A 132 5.99 9.79 -15.49
CA LEU A 132 5.37 8.79 -14.64
C LEU A 132 4.34 9.48 -13.74
N PHE A 133 3.13 8.92 -13.72
CA PHE A 133 2.08 9.31 -12.80
C PHE A 133 1.85 8.19 -11.79
N ILE A 134 1.66 8.56 -10.53
CA ILE A 134 1.20 7.64 -9.48
C ILE A 134 0.17 8.30 -8.58
N ALA A 135 -0.87 7.54 -8.23
CA ALA A 135 -1.89 7.95 -7.30
C ALA A 135 -1.55 7.45 -5.88
N LEU A 136 -1.44 8.38 -4.94
CA LEU A 136 -1.32 8.12 -3.50
C LEU A 136 -2.65 8.44 -2.82
N PRO A 137 -2.91 7.89 -1.63
CA PRO A 137 -3.96 8.42 -0.77
C PRO A 137 -3.71 9.92 -0.59
N GLN A 138 -4.64 10.75 -1.08
CA GLN A 138 -4.65 12.22 -0.99
C GLN A 138 -3.66 13.04 -1.86
N ILE A 139 -2.74 12.45 -2.64
CA ILE A 139 -1.82 13.21 -3.54
C ILE A 139 -1.56 12.48 -4.87
N THR A 140 -1.62 13.22 -6.00
CA THR A 140 -1.08 12.76 -7.28
C THR A 140 0.37 13.22 -7.41
N THR A 141 1.34 12.30 -7.45
CA THR A 141 2.75 12.66 -7.66
C THR A 141 3.14 12.44 -9.12
N CYS A 142 3.74 13.47 -9.72
CA CYS A 142 4.37 13.43 -11.03
C CYS A 142 5.89 13.26 -10.86
N ALA A 143 6.47 12.26 -11.52
CA ALA A 143 7.91 12.07 -11.57
C ALA A 143 8.36 11.88 -13.02
N ARG A 144 9.53 12.42 -13.38
CA ARG A 144 10.11 12.19 -14.71
C ARG A 144 10.66 10.76 -14.78
N THR A 145 10.26 10.02 -15.80
CA THR A 145 10.79 8.68 -16.07
C THR A 145 12.19 8.83 -16.67
N ILE A 146 13.09 7.93 -16.27
CA ILE A 146 14.48 7.83 -16.74
C ILE A 146 14.46 7.48 -18.23
#